data_AF-A0A1M6LK84-F1
#
_entry.id   AF-A0A1M6LK84-F1
#
_cell.length_a   1.000
_cell.length_b   1.000
_cell.length_c   1.000
_cell.angle_alpha   90.00
_cell.angle_beta   90.00
_cell.angle_gamma   90.00
#
_symmetry.space_group_name_H-M   'P 1'
#
loop_
_entity.id
_entity.type
_entity.pdbx_description
1 polymer ?
#
loop_
_entity_poly.entity_id
_entity_poly.type
_entity_poly.pdbx_seq_one_letter_code
_entity_poly.pdbx_strand_id
1 'polypeptide(L)' 'MLSKFEIILLMFLVPLLLFQGFWVFNDAKKRGIKFYWIWGILCTMNTPTNLLIYLLFSRVIREKRKNNNT' A
#
# COMPACT_ATOMS: atom_id res chain seq x y z
N MET A 1 25.50 -18.22 -8.22
CA MET A 1 25.10 -18.88 -6.96
C MET A 1 24.37 -17.84 -6.13
N LEU A 2 23.07 -18.00 -5.87
CA LEU A 2 22.41 -17.16 -4.88
C LEU A 2 23.06 -17.44 -3.52
N SER A 3 23.50 -16.41 -2.83
CA SER A 3 24.04 -16.60 -1.48
C SER A 3 22.91 -17.06 -0.55
N LYS A 4 23.22 -17.87 0.46
CA LYS A 4 22.23 -18.33 1.45
C LYS A 4 21.47 -17.16 2.08
N PHE A 5 22.14 -16.01 2.20
CA PHE A 5 21.56 -14.77 2.69
C PHE A 5 20.41 -14.26 1.80
N GLU A 6 20.56 -14.29 0.47
CA GLU A 6 19.51 -13.81 -0.45
C GLU A 6 18.26 -14.70 -0.43
N ILE A 7 18.44 -16.01 -0.28
CA ILE A 7 17.32 -16.96 -0.18
C ILE A 7 16.51 -16.70 1.10
N ILE A 8 17.20 -16.47 2.22
CA ILE A 8 16.56 -16.09 3.49
C ILE A 8 15.84 -14.76 3.32
N LEU A 9 16.47 -13.77 2.68
CA LEU A 9 15.89 -12.46 2.47
C LEU A 9 14.61 -12.54 1.62
N LEU A 10 14.62 -13.28 0.49
CA LEU A 10 13.41 -13.50 -0.32
C LEU A 10 12.29 -14.20 0.47
N MET A 11 12.63 -15.20 1.28
CA MET A 11 11.65 -15.94 2.09
C MET A 11 10.90 -15.03 3.07
N PHE A 12 11.54 -13.98 3.60
CA PHE A 12 10.87 -12.98 4.43
C PHE A 12 10.24 -11.84 3.62
N LEU A 13 10.86 -11.44 2.52
CA LEU A 13 10.42 -10.31 1.71
C LEU A 13 9.07 -10.59 1.02
N VAL A 14 8.86 -11.80 0.51
CA VAL A 14 7.60 -12.20 -0.15
C VAL A 14 6.39 -12.10 0.79
N PRO A 15 6.36 -12.74 1.98
CA PRO A 15 5.25 -12.62 2.90
C PRO A 15 5.12 -11.20 3.46
N LEU A 16 6.22 -10.46 3.64
CA LEU A 16 6.17 -9.07 4.06
C LEU A 16 5.47 -8.19 3.01
N LEU A 17 5.75 -8.36 1.72
CA LEU A 17 5.07 -7.63 0.63
C LEU A 17 3.59 -8.00 0.54
N LEU A 18 3.25 -9.28 0.72
CA LEU A 18 1.85 -9.73 0.75
C LEU A 18 1.11 -9.11 1.95
N PHE A 19 1.72 -9.11 3.13
CA PHE A 19 1.15 -8.51 4.33
C PHE A 19 1.00 -6.99 4.18
N GLN A 20 1.99 -6.32 3.60
CA GLN A 20 1.95 -4.90 3.27
C GLN A 20 0.76 -4.57 2.35
N GLY A 21 0.60 -5.33 1.25
CA GLY A 21 -0.52 -5.14 0.32
C GLY A 21 -1.88 -5.37 1.00
N PHE A 22 -1.99 -6.41 1.82
CA PHE A 22 -3.21 -6.75 2.55
C PHE A 22 -3.60 -5.68 3.59
N TRP A 23 -2.60 -5.15 4.29
CA TRP A 23 -2.81 -4.09 5.27
C TRP A 23 -3.29 -2.79 4.61
N VAL A 24 -2.67 -2.40 3.50
CA VAL A 24 -3.07 -1.22 2.72
C VAL A 24 -4.49 -1.37 2.15
N PHE A 25 -4.83 -2.56 1.66
CA PHE A 25 -6.18 -2.85 1.18
C PHE A 25 -7.23 -2.68 2.29
N ASN A 26 -6.95 -3.23 3.49
CA ASN A 26 -7.85 -3.13 4.62
C ASN A 26 -7.97 -1.68 5.16
N ASP A 27 -6.86 -0.93 5.20
CA ASP A 27 -6.85 0.46 5.65
C ASP A 27 -7.59 1.38 4.66
N ALA A 28 -7.40 1.19 3.35
CA ALA A 28 -8.14 1.90 2.31
C ALA A 28 -9.64 1.61 2.35
N LYS A 29 -10.02 0.36 2.62
CA LYS A 29 -11.42 -0.05 2.82
C LYS A 29 -12.04 0.65 4.04
N LYS A 30 -11.33 0.67 5.18
CA LYS A 30 -11.80 1.35 6.41
C LYS A 30 -11.96 2.87 6.21
N ARG A 31 -11.11 3.51 5.41
CA ARG A 31 -11.21 4.95 5.12
C ARG A 31 -12.31 5.32 4.11
N GLY A 32 -12.93 4.33 3.46
CA GLY A 32 -13.99 4.54 2.47
C GLY A 32 -13.48 5.14 1.16
N ILE A 33 -12.23 4.87 0.80
CA ILE A 33 -11.62 5.37 -0.44
C ILE A 33 -12.24 4.60 -1.60
N LYS A 34 -12.96 5.26 -2.52
CA LYS A 34 -13.63 4.63 -3.68
C LYS A 34 -12.71 3.71 -4.51
N PHE A 35 -11.40 3.96 -4.54
CA PHE A 35 -10.41 3.24 -5.35
C PHE A 35 -9.50 2.30 -4.53
N TYR A 36 -10.01 1.69 -3.47
CA TYR A 36 -9.27 0.78 -2.57
C TYR A 36 -8.57 -0.40 -3.30
N TRP A 37 -9.16 -0.93 -4.38
CA TRP A 37 -8.56 -2.00 -5.19
C TRP A 37 -7.28 -1.58 -5.93
N ILE A 38 -7.20 -0.32 -6.38
CA ILE A 38 -6.04 0.23 -7.09
C ILE A 38 -4.83 0.30 -6.14
N TRP A 39 -5.07 0.58 -4.86
CA TRP A 39 -4.02 0.63 -3.83
C TRP A 39 -3.37 -0.73 -3.56
N GLY A 40 -4.15 -1.80 -3.60
CA GLY A 40 -3.64 -3.16 -3.47
C GLY A 40 -2.73 -3.54 -4.65
N ILE A 41 -3.18 -3.27 -5.88
CA ILE A 41 -2.42 -3.59 -7.10
C ILE A 41 -1.15 -2.72 -7.22
N LEU A 42 -1.24 -1.43 -6.89
CA LEU A 42 -0.09 -0.55 -6.85
C LEU A 42 0.95 -1.09 -5.87
N CYS A 43 0.62 -1.31 -4.59
CA CYS A 43 1.61 -1.78 -3.61
C CYS A 43 2.41 -3.01 -4.05
N THR A 44 1.77 -3.97 -4.74
CA THR A 44 2.43 -5.16 -5.30
C THR A 44 3.41 -4.84 -6.43
N MET A 45 3.19 -3.77 -7.19
CA MET A 45 3.95 -3.43 -8.38
C MET A 45 5.22 -2.61 -8.10
N ASN A 46 5.28 -1.82 -7.01
CA ASN A 46 6.46 -1.01 -6.66
C ASN A 46 6.56 -0.77 -5.13
N THR A 47 7.33 -1.62 -4.44
CA THR A 47 7.80 -1.37 -3.06
C THR A 47 9.21 -0.80 -3.16
N PRO A 48 9.58 0.40 -2.67
CA PRO A 48 8.97 1.23 -1.59
C PRO A 48 8.12 2.43 -2.05
N THR A 49 8.13 2.79 -3.34
CA THR A 49 7.52 4.03 -3.86
C THR A 49 6.01 4.12 -3.66
N ASN A 50 5.28 2.99 -3.67
CA ASN A 50 3.83 3.03 -3.51
C ASN A 50 3.34 3.34 -2.11
N LEU A 51 4.20 3.20 -1.09
CA LEU A 51 3.87 3.67 0.26
C LEU A 51 3.78 5.21 0.28
N LEU A 52 4.67 5.88 -0.47
CA LEU A 52 4.75 7.34 -0.55
C LEU A 52 3.55 7.93 -1.30
N ILE A 53 3.15 7.26 -2.38
CA ILE A 53 1.95 7.61 -3.15
C ILE A 53 0.68 7.42 -2.29
N TYR A 54 0.63 6.39 -1.43
CA TYR A 54 -0.48 6.17 -0.48
C TYR A 54 -0.62 7.32 0.53
N LEU A 55 0.50 7.77 1.10
CA LEU A 55 0.50 8.89 2.05
C LEU A 55 0.07 10.22 1.39
N LEU A 56 0.50 10.48 0.15
CA LEU A 56 0.08 11.67 -0.59
C LEU A 56 -1.43 11.66 -0.90
N PHE A 57 -1.95 10.55 -1.41
CA PHE A 57 -3.36 10.46 -1.79
C PHE A 57 -4.30 10.41 -0.59
N SER A 58 -3.90 9.75 0.51
CA SER A 58 -4.70 9.73 1.74
C SER A 58 -4.87 11.13 2.33
N ARG A 59 -3.90 12.05 2.13
CA ARG A 59 -4.05 13.48 2.42
C ARG A 59 -5.04 14.17 1.47
N VAL A 60 -4.94 13.93 0.17
CA VAL A 60 -5.84 14.53 -0.85
C VAL A 60 -7.31 14.14 -0.65
N ILE A 61 -7.59 12.90 -0.24
CA ILE A 61 -8.97 12.44 0.02
C ILE A 61 -9.55 13.08 1.29
N ARG A 62 -8.73 13.29 2.32
CA ARG A 62 -9.14 13.96 3.55
C ARG A 62 -9.55 15.41 3.30
N GLU A 63 -8.83 16.11 2.42
CA GLU A 63 -9.17 17.45 1.94
C GLU A 63 -10.52 17.49 1.21
N LYS A 64 -10.77 16.55 0.28
CA LYS A 64 -12.05 16.50 -0.46
C LYS A 64 -13.26 16.30 0.45
N ARG A 65 -13.14 15.50 1.52
CA ARG A 65 -14.25 15.27 2.46
C ARG A 65 -14.58 16.52 3.29
N LYS A 66 -13.59 17.39 3.52
CA LYS A 66 -13.76 18.64 4.26
C LYS A 66 -14.47 19.70 3.41
N ASN A 67 -14.14 19.79 2.11
CA ASN A 67 -14.71 20.79 1.19
C ASN A 67 -16.16 20.52 0.74
N ASN A 68 -16.68 19.30 0.89
CA ASN A 68 -18.08 19.01 0.54
C ASN A 68 -19.07 19.26 1.71
N ASN A 69 -18.57 19.66 2.89
CA ASN A 69 -19.37 19.93 4.08
C ASN A 69 -19.41 21.43 4.44
N THR A 70 -18.99 22.31 3.54
CA THR A 70 -19.06 23.79 3.64
C THR A 70 -19.74 24.33 2.41
#